data_AF-A0A5B7B0I1-F1
#
_entry.id   AF-A0A5B7B0I1-F1
#
_cell.length_a   1.000
_cell.length_b   1.000
_cell.length_c   1.000
_cell.angle_alpha   90.00
_cell.angle_beta   90.00
_cell.angle_gamma   90.00
#
_symmetry.space_group_name_H-M   'P 1'
#
loop_
_entity.id
_entity.type
_entity.pdbx_description
1 polymer ?
#
loop_
_entity_poly.entity_id
_entity_poly.type
_entity_poly.pdbx_seq_one_letter_code
_entity_poly.pdbx_strand_id
1 'polypeptide(L)'
;MADSNEENSSAVEELEPKAPTMAETEEHQPQQQHGIKKPEKMNISFSIWPPTQRTRDAVINRLIETLSTPSVLSKRYGSMPQEEASAAARRIEDEAFSAAAASASADDDGIEILQVYCCGPH
;
A
#
# COMPACT_ATOMS: atom_id res chain seq x y z
N MET A 1 -38.42 16.87 33.82
CA MET A 1 -37.62 18.11 33.80
C MET A 1 -36.90 18.17 32.47
N ALA A 2 -37.24 19.16 31.66
CA ALA A 2 -36.32 19.71 30.67
C ALA A 2 -35.18 20.42 31.43
N ASP A 3 -33.97 20.36 30.90
CA ASP A 3 -33.00 21.42 31.09
C ASP A 3 -32.33 21.67 29.73
N SER A 4 -32.54 22.88 29.27
CA SER A 4 -32.07 23.43 28.01
C SER A 4 -30.82 24.25 28.27
N ASN A 5 -29.96 24.31 27.25
CA ASN A 5 -29.22 25.51 26.83
C ASN A 5 -28.02 25.96 27.69
N GLU A 6 -26.84 26.03 27.06
CA GLU A 6 -26.04 27.26 26.87
C GLU A 6 -24.80 26.84 26.04
N GLU A 7 -24.77 27.05 24.74
CA GLU A 7 -24.18 28.24 24.09
C GLU A 7 -22.81 28.63 24.67
N ASN A 8 -21.75 28.41 23.89
CA ASN A 8 -20.75 29.46 23.74
C ASN A 8 -20.07 29.37 22.37
N SER A 9 -20.67 30.10 21.44
CA SER A 9 -20.06 30.60 20.22
C SER A 9 -18.95 31.59 20.57
N SER A 10 -17.75 31.39 20.02
CA SER A 10 -16.80 32.50 19.85
C SER A 10 -16.53 32.67 18.37
N ALA A 11 -17.20 33.70 17.85
CA ALA A 11 -16.95 34.33 16.59
C ALA A 11 -15.54 34.92 16.54
N VAL A 12 -14.88 34.80 15.38
CA VAL A 12 -14.05 35.86 14.77
C VAL A 12 -14.15 35.64 13.26
N GLU A 13 -15.04 36.35 12.60
CA GLU A 13 -14.82 37.66 11.98
C GLU A 13 -14.25 37.52 10.56
N GLU A 14 -15.20 37.68 9.63
CA GLU A 14 -15.06 37.84 8.20
C GLU A 14 -14.30 39.13 7.89
N LEU A 15 -13.22 39.04 7.09
CA LEU A 15 -12.67 40.19 6.39
C LEU A 15 -12.39 39.82 4.93
N GLU A 16 -13.28 40.34 4.08
CA GLU A 16 -13.20 40.41 2.63
C GLU A 16 -11.90 41.08 2.09
N PRO A 17 -11.57 40.85 0.80
CA PRO A 17 -10.29 41.19 0.20
C PRO A 17 -10.22 42.68 -0.15
N LYS A 18 -9.04 43.29 0.05
CA LYS A 18 -8.78 44.67 -0.39
C LYS A 18 -7.40 44.73 -1.02
N ALA A 19 -7.37 44.84 -2.34
CA ALA A 19 -6.17 45.15 -3.10
C ALA A 19 -5.67 46.58 -2.78
N PRO A 20 -4.35 46.80 -2.76
CA PRO A 20 -3.78 48.07 -3.19
C PRO A 20 -3.12 47.90 -4.56
N THR A 21 -3.54 48.81 -5.42
CA THR A 21 -3.07 49.06 -6.77
C THR A 21 -1.73 49.85 -6.72
N MET A 22 -0.79 49.47 -7.60
CA MET A 22 0.33 50.24 -8.18
C MET A 22 1.43 50.82 -7.28
N ALA A 23 2.65 50.28 -7.41
CA ALA A 23 3.84 51.10 -7.64
C ALA A 23 4.88 50.28 -8.42
N GLU A 24 5.06 50.70 -9.67
CA GLU A 24 6.10 50.38 -10.62
C GLU A 24 7.50 50.54 -10.00
N THR A 25 8.35 49.53 -10.12
CA THR A 25 9.80 49.74 -10.21
C THR A 25 10.33 48.70 -11.20
N GLU A 26 10.63 49.23 -12.38
CA GLU A 26 11.33 48.58 -13.46
C GLU A 26 12.72 48.07 -13.03
N GLU A 27 13.05 46.91 -13.60
CA GLU A 27 14.38 46.54 -14.10
C GLU A 27 15.53 46.29 -13.10
N HIS A 28 15.91 45.00 -12.98
CA HIS A 28 17.11 44.47 -13.66
C HIS A 28 17.23 42.96 -13.41
N GLN A 29 17.00 42.17 -14.46
CA GLN A 29 17.37 40.75 -14.52
C GLN A 29 18.88 40.61 -14.78
N PRO A 30 19.56 39.69 -14.07
CA PRO A 30 20.59 38.88 -14.69
C PRO A 30 19.94 37.56 -15.13
N GLN A 31 19.85 37.35 -16.44
CA GLN A 31 19.57 36.03 -17.03
C GLN A 31 20.65 35.03 -16.57
N GLN A 32 20.37 34.29 -15.50
CA GLN A 32 21.04 33.03 -15.23
C GLN A 32 20.20 31.93 -15.87
N GLN A 33 20.64 31.47 -17.04
CA GLN A 33 20.11 30.30 -17.74
C GLN A 33 20.38 29.05 -16.89
N HIS A 34 19.54 28.82 -15.87
CA HIS A 34 19.34 27.47 -15.35
C HIS A 34 18.41 26.79 -16.33
N GLY A 35 18.98 26.13 -17.34
CA GLY A 35 18.24 25.19 -18.16
C GLY A 35 17.56 24.21 -17.22
N ILE A 36 16.25 24.38 -17.04
CA ILE A 36 15.40 23.39 -16.40
C ILE A 36 15.51 22.18 -17.32
N LYS A 37 16.44 21.28 -17.00
CA LYS A 37 16.49 19.96 -17.59
C LYS A 37 15.11 19.38 -17.30
N LYS A 38 14.29 19.31 -18.35
CA LYS A 38 13.02 18.60 -18.37
C LYS A 38 13.24 17.32 -17.55
N PRO A 39 12.44 17.04 -16.50
CA PRO A 39 12.65 15.82 -15.73
C PRO A 39 12.58 14.69 -16.75
N GLU A 40 13.72 14.07 -17.02
CA GLU A 40 13.77 12.83 -17.75
C GLU A 40 12.82 11.92 -16.97
N LYS A 41 11.77 11.44 -17.65
CA LYS A 41 10.86 10.46 -17.06
C LYS A 41 11.77 9.33 -16.62
N MET A 42 12.02 9.24 -15.31
CA MET A 42 12.69 8.08 -14.76
C MET A 42 11.71 6.95 -15.03
N ASN A 43 12.05 6.12 -16.01
CA ASN A 43 11.38 4.86 -16.27
C ASN A 43 11.84 3.97 -15.12
N ILE A 44 11.21 4.14 -13.95
CA ILE A 44 11.48 3.33 -12.77
C ILE A 44 10.70 2.04 -13.02
N SER A 45 11.39 1.00 -13.49
CA SER A 45 10.80 -0.34 -13.54
C SER A 45 10.64 -0.84 -12.10
N PHE A 46 9.41 -0.97 -11.64
CA PHE A 46 9.10 -1.53 -10.32
C PHE A 46 8.74 -3.01 -10.51
N SER A 47 9.70 -3.91 -10.27
CA SER A 47 9.36 -5.33 -10.19
C SER A 47 8.83 -5.63 -8.79
N ILE A 48 7.57 -6.07 -8.71
CA ILE A 48 6.91 -6.41 -7.44
C ILE A 48 7.26 -7.86 -7.04
N TRP A 49 7.92 -8.61 -7.93
CA TRP A 49 8.36 -9.98 -7.74
C TRP A 49 9.89 -10.10 -7.79
N PRO A 50 10.55 -10.91 -6.94
CA PRO A 50 9.97 -11.72 -5.88
C PRO A 50 9.62 -10.89 -4.62
N PRO A 51 8.60 -11.31 -3.84
CA PRO A 51 8.26 -10.67 -2.58
C PRO A 51 9.43 -10.74 -1.59
N THR A 52 9.57 -9.70 -0.76
CA THR A 52 10.58 -9.69 0.30
C THR A 52 10.29 -10.78 1.34
N GLN A 53 11.32 -11.23 2.06
CA GLN A 53 11.15 -12.23 3.13
C GLN A 53 10.12 -11.80 4.18
N ARG A 54 10.07 -10.51 4.52
CA ARG A 54 9.05 -9.96 5.42
C ARG A 54 7.63 -10.18 4.90
N THR A 55 7.43 -9.99 3.59
CA THR A 55 6.13 -10.23 2.95
C THR A 55 5.78 -11.72 2.99
N ARG A 56 6.75 -12.59 2.68
CA ARG A 56 6.58 -14.05 2.78
C ARG A 56 6.19 -14.49 4.19
N ASP A 57 6.88 -13.97 5.21
CA ASP A 57 6.59 -14.26 6.62
C ASP A 57 5.19 -13.79 7.01
N ALA A 58 4.75 -12.62 6.52
CA ALA A 58 3.41 -12.11 6.76
C ALA A 58 2.33 -13.02 6.14
N VAL A 59 2.57 -13.55 4.94
CA VAL A 59 1.68 -14.54 4.30
C VAL A 59 1.61 -15.83 5.12
N ILE A 60 2.75 -16.36 5.56
CA ILE A 60 2.81 -17.54 6.42
C ILE A 60 2.01 -17.31 7.71
N ASN A 61 2.22 -16.19 8.39
CA ASN A 61 1.49 -15.87 9.62
C ASN A 61 -0.03 -15.79 9.37
N ARG A 62 -0.44 -15.19 8.26
CA ARG A 62 -1.85 -15.12 7.88
C ARG A 62 -2.46 -16.49 7.60
N LEU A 63 -1.72 -17.39 6.97
CA LEU A 63 -2.12 -18.77 6.75
C LEU A 63 -2.24 -19.52 8.09
N ILE A 64 -1.29 -19.34 9.01
CA ILE A 64 -1.34 -19.94 10.35
C ILE A 64 -2.61 -19.50 11.09
N GLU A 65 -2.90 -18.20 11.13
CA GLU A 65 -4.13 -17.69 11.72
C GLU A 65 -5.36 -18.34 11.08
N THR A 66 -5.40 -18.40 9.74
CA THR A 66 -6.55 -18.94 9.00
C THR A 66 -6.80 -20.42 9.31
N LEU A 67 -5.74 -21.22 9.44
CA LEU A 67 -5.82 -22.67 9.67
C LEU A 67 -6.03 -23.03 11.14
N SER A 68 -5.48 -22.24 12.06
CA SER A 68 -5.51 -22.51 13.51
C SER A 68 -6.66 -21.84 14.26
N THR A 69 -7.20 -20.74 13.73
CA THR A 69 -8.28 -20.01 14.41
C THR A 69 -9.65 -20.56 14.00
N PRO A 70 -10.63 -20.57 14.94
CA PRO A 70 -12.00 -20.88 14.60
C PRO A 70 -12.56 -19.84 13.61
N SER A 71 -13.00 -20.28 12.44
CA SER A 71 -13.55 -19.43 11.38
C SER A 71 -14.75 -20.11 10.70
N VAL A 72 -15.33 -19.48 9.67
CA VAL A 72 -16.39 -20.10 8.87
C VAL A 72 -15.89 -21.40 8.20
N LEU A 73 -14.60 -21.47 7.84
CA LEU A 73 -13.99 -22.68 7.28
C LEU A 73 -13.86 -23.79 8.33
N SER A 74 -13.48 -23.44 9.56
CA SER A 74 -13.30 -24.43 10.62
C SER A 74 -14.61 -25.09 11.06
N LYS A 75 -15.77 -24.48 10.79
CA LYS A 75 -17.09 -25.11 10.98
C LYS A 75 -17.32 -26.31 10.06
N ARG A 76 -16.63 -26.38 8.91
CA ARG A 76 -16.77 -27.46 7.92
C ARG A 76 -15.61 -28.44 7.94
N TYR A 77 -14.40 -27.96 8.22
CA TYR A 77 -13.16 -28.75 8.13
C TYR A 77 -12.44 -28.95 9.48
N GLY A 78 -12.89 -28.29 10.55
CA GLY A 78 -12.15 -28.22 11.83
C GLY A 78 -11.05 -27.16 11.82
N SER A 79 -10.48 -26.87 12.99
CA SER A 79 -9.28 -26.03 13.14
C SER A 79 -8.07 -26.91 13.47
N MET A 80 -6.91 -26.57 12.92
CA MET A 80 -5.66 -27.30 13.15
C MET A 80 -4.95 -26.79 14.42
N PRO A 81 -4.19 -27.64 15.15
CA PRO A 81 -3.26 -27.20 16.17
C PRO A 81 -2.21 -26.25 15.59
N GLN A 82 -1.72 -25.30 16.38
CA GLN A 82 -0.84 -24.23 15.89
C GLN A 82 0.48 -24.74 15.28
N GLU A 83 1.09 -25.78 15.85
CA GLU A 83 2.30 -26.42 15.28
C GLU A 83 2.03 -27.00 13.88
N GLU A 84 0.95 -27.75 13.75
CA GLU A 84 0.55 -28.36 12.48
C GLU A 84 0.18 -27.30 11.44
N ALA A 85 -0.58 -26.29 11.83
CA ALA A 85 -0.90 -25.13 11.00
C ALA A 85 0.36 -24.38 10.55
N SER A 86 1.36 -24.25 11.41
CA SER A 86 2.65 -23.63 11.12
C SER A 86 3.44 -24.41 10.07
N ALA A 87 3.51 -25.73 10.22
CA ALA A 87 4.17 -26.60 9.24
C ALA A 87 3.42 -26.61 7.89
N ALA A 88 2.09 -26.64 7.90
CA ALA A 88 1.27 -26.60 6.69
C ALA A 88 1.39 -25.25 5.97
N ALA A 89 1.29 -24.13 6.69
CA ALA A 89 1.40 -22.78 6.13
C ALA A 89 2.73 -22.54 5.44
N ARG A 90 3.85 -22.97 6.04
CA ARG A 90 5.17 -22.89 5.40
C ARG A 90 5.22 -23.68 4.09
N ARG A 91 4.72 -24.92 4.08
CA ARG A 91 4.69 -25.76 2.87
C ARG A 91 3.85 -25.14 1.77
N ILE A 92 2.66 -24.62 2.10
CA ILE A 92 1.77 -23.96 1.13
C ILE A 92 2.45 -22.73 0.53
N GLU A 93 3.07 -21.89 1.36
CA GLU A 93 3.74 -20.67 0.88
C GLU A 93 4.97 -21.01 0.03
N ASP A 94 5.78 -22.00 0.43
CA ASP A 94 6.95 -22.43 -0.34
C ASP A 94 6.56 -23.02 -1.70
N GLU A 95 5.48 -23.80 -1.76
CA GLU A 95 4.96 -24.36 -3.02
C GLU A 95 4.41 -23.24 -3.92
N ALA A 96 3.62 -22.32 -3.38
CA ALA A 96 3.07 -21.20 -4.12
C ALA A 96 4.19 -20.27 -4.63
N PHE A 97 5.21 -19.99 -3.81
CA PHE A 97 6.38 -19.22 -4.21
C PHE A 97 7.12 -19.90 -5.35
N SER A 98 7.34 -21.21 -5.26
CA SER A 98 8.04 -21.99 -6.28
C SER A 98 7.26 -22.04 -7.60
N ALA A 99 5.94 -22.23 -7.53
CA ALA A 99 5.08 -22.23 -8.70
C ALA A 99 5.06 -20.85 -9.40
N ALA A 100 4.89 -19.78 -8.63
CA ALA A 100 4.93 -18.40 -9.14
C ALA A 100 6.31 -18.03 -9.69
N ALA A 101 7.39 -18.44 -9.03
CA ALA A 101 8.76 -18.22 -9.50
C ALA A 101 9.04 -18.92 -10.83
N ALA A 102 8.44 -20.09 -11.08
CA ALA A 102 8.58 -20.79 -12.37
C ALA A 102 7.88 -20.06 -13.52
N SER A 103 6.85 -19.26 -13.23
CA SER A 103 6.15 -18.41 -14.20
C SER A 103 6.75 -17.01 -14.34
N ALA A 104 7.74 -16.66 -13.51
CA ALA A 104 8.32 -15.33 -13.48
C ALA A 104 9.27 -15.07 -14.65
N SER A 105 9.07 -13.94 -15.35
CA SER A 105 10.00 -13.44 -16.36
C SER A 105 10.66 -12.14 -15.90
N ALA A 106 11.89 -11.88 -16.34
CA ALA A 106 12.66 -10.71 -15.92
C ALA A 106 12.10 -9.36 -16.41
N ASP A 107 11.24 -9.40 -17.43
CA ASP A 107 10.60 -8.22 -18.03
C ASP A 107 9.16 -7.99 -17.52
N ASP A 108 8.63 -8.87 -16.66
CA ASP A 108 7.29 -8.72 -16.11
C ASP A 108 7.30 -7.92 -14.80
N ASP A 109 6.37 -6.96 -14.67
CA ASP A 109 6.19 -6.17 -13.44
C ASP A 109 5.71 -7.04 -12.26
N GLY A 110 5.31 -8.28 -12.55
CA GLY A 110 5.05 -9.35 -11.60
C GLY A 110 3.61 -9.42 -11.12
N ILE A 111 2.71 -8.61 -11.70
CA ILE A 111 1.30 -8.52 -11.30
C ILE A 111 0.56 -9.85 -11.53
N GLU A 112 0.75 -10.48 -12.68
CA GLU A 112 0.14 -11.78 -12.97
C GLU A 112 0.75 -12.88 -12.09
N ILE A 113 2.04 -12.78 -11.78
CA ILE A 113 2.76 -13.72 -10.90
C ILE A 113 2.21 -13.66 -9.47
N LEU A 114 1.85 -12.47 -8.97
CA LEU A 114 1.21 -12.31 -7.66
C LEU A 114 -0.11 -13.08 -7.57
N GLN A 115 -0.86 -13.18 -8.65
CA GLN A 115 -2.09 -13.95 -8.67
C GLN A 115 -1.81 -15.45 -8.48
N VAL A 116 -0.81 -15.99 -9.18
CA VAL A 116 -0.36 -17.39 -9.01
C VAL A 116 0.12 -17.65 -7.58
N TYR A 117 0.85 -16.70 -6.99
CA TYR A 117 1.31 -16.82 -5.61
C TYR A 117 0.16 -16.79 -4.58
N CYS A 118 -0.85 -15.94 -4.78
CA CYS A 118 -1.96 -15.79 -3.82
C CYS A 118 -3.05 -16.86 -3.96
N CYS A 119 -3.31 -17.32 -5.18
CA CYS A 119 -4.43 -18.21 -5.48
C CYS A 119 -4.01 -19.62 -5.93
N GLY A 120 -2.71 -19.87 -6.08
CA GLY A 120 -2.18 -21.10 -6.65
C GLY A 120 -2.26 -21.13 -8.19
N PRO A 121 -1.55 -22.08 -8.82
CA PRO A 121 -1.68 -22.32 -10.26
C PRO A 121 -3.08 -22.88 -10.57
N HIS A 122 -3.72 -22.33 -11.61
CA HIS A 122 -5.01 -22.81 -12.13
C HIS A 122 -4.84 -24.07 -12.98
#